data_AF-A0A3C1FSV6-F1
#
_entry.id   AF-A0A3C1FSV6-F1
#
_cell.length_a   1.000
_cell.length_b   1.000
_cell.length_c   1.000
_cell.angle_alpha   90.00
_cell.angle_beta   90.00
_cell.angle_gamma   90.00
#
_symmetry.space_group_name_H-M   'P 1'
#
loop_
_entity.id
_entity.type
_entity.pdbx_description
1 polymer ?
#
loop_
_entity_poly.entity_id
_entity_poly.type
_entity_poly.pdbx_seq_one_letter_code
_entity_poly.pdbx_strand_id
1 'polypeptide(L)' 'MAERNKILDEIANQLDENILAVKGTLELIDASVTENDLHQLLLKALDRIEVIQKLSNEMLVALRKCFDKIGEVKE' A
#
# COMPACT_ATOMS: atom_id res chain seq x y z
N MET A 1 7.18 -18.95 11.40
CA MET A 1 6.07 -18.04 11.78
C MET A 1 6.60 -16.64 12.07
N ALA A 2 7.54 -16.47 13.01
CA ALA A 2 8.05 -15.14 13.41
C ALA A 2 8.56 -14.24 12.27
N GLU A 3 9.35 -14.79 11.33
CA GLU A 3 9.88 -14.02 10.19
C GLU A 3 8.80 -13.64 9.16
N ARG A 4 7.75 -14.47 9.04
CA ARG A 4 6.65 -14.23 8.10
C ARG A 4 5.68 -13.17 8.64
N ASN A 5 5.52 -13.11 9.96
CA ASN A 5 4.83 -12.00 10.61
C ASN A 5 5.57 -10.68 10.37
N LYS A 6 6.91 -10.67 10.43
CA LYS A 6 7.69 -9.47 10.11
C LYS A 6 7.44 -8.95 8.69
N ILE A 7 7.39 -9.84 7.69
CA ILE A 7 7.09 -9.44 6.30
C ILE A 7 5.68 -8.84 6.18
N LEU A 8 4.68 -9.44 6.84
CA LEU A 8 3.32 -8.91 6.86
C LEU A 8 3.27 -7.53 7.54
N ASP A 9 3.96 -7.39 8.67
CA ASP A 9 4.05 -6.12 9.41
C ASP A 9 4.75 -5.03 8.58
N GLU A 10 5.82 -5.37 7.86
CA GLU A 10 6.52 -4.45 6.96
C GLU A 10 5.62 -3.97 5.81
N ILE A 11 4.90 -4.89 5.15
CA ILE A 11 3.96 -4.52 4.09
C ILE A 11 2.83 -3.64 4.65
N ALA A 12 2.31 -3.97 5.84
CA ALA A 12 1.26 -3.20 6.50
C ALA A 12 1.71 -1.76 6.81
N ASN A 13 2.92 -1.60 7.36
CA ASN A 13 3.48 -0.27 7.64
C ASN A 13 3.68 0.56 6.36
N GLN A 14 4.21 -0.05 5.29
CA GLN A 14 4.38 0.64 4.01
C GLN A 14 3.04 1.03 3.37
N LEU A 15 2.01 0.20 3.52
CA LEU A 15 0.65 0.53 3.08
C LEU A 15 0.12 1.77 3.83
N ASP A 16 0.27 1.80 5.15
CA ASP A 16 -0.20 2.91 5.99
C ASP A 16 0.50 4.22 5.60
N GLU A 17 1.83 4.20 5.46
CA GLU A 17 2.62 5.35 5.02
C GLU A 17 2.16 5.90 3.66
N ASN A 18 1.95 5.02 2.66
CA ASN A 18 1.49 5.47 1.34
C ASN A 18 0.05 5.99 1.38
N ILE A 19 -0.84 5.41 2.19
CA ILE A 19 -2.21 5.90 2.37
C ILE A 19 -2.20 7.30 2.99
N LEU A 20 -1.39 7.53 4.02
CA LEU A 20 -1.23 8.85 4.63
C LEU A 20 -0.68 9.86 3.62
N ALA A 21 0.33 9.48 2.83
CA ALA A 21 0.90 10.35 1.80
C ALA A 21 -0.11 10.71 0.69
N VAL A 22 -0.95 9.76 0.26
CA VAL A 22 -2.02 10.03 -0.72
C VAL A 22 -3.03 11.01 -0.12
N LYS A 23 -3.48 10.81 1.12
CA LYS A 23 -4.40 11.73 1.79
C LYS A 23 -3.85 13.16 1.83
N GLY A 24 -2.60 13.33 2.26
CA GLY A 24 -1.94 14.64 2.25
C GLY A 24 -1.81 15.23 0.85
N THR A 25 -1.56 14.41 -0.17
CA THR A 25 -1.50 14.88 -1.56
C THR A 25 -2.86 15.36 -2.06
N LEU A 26 -3.96 14.68 -1.71
CA LEU A 26 -5.32 15.09 -2.03
C LEU A 26 -5.71 16.40 -1.34
N GLU A 27 -5.31 16.59 -0.09
CA GLU A 27 -5.49 17.86 0.63
C GLU A 27 -4.75 19.03 -0.07
N LEU A 28 -3.55 18.77 -0.62
CA LEU A 28 -2.81 19.76 -1.41
C LEU A 28 -3.46 20.04 -2.76
N ILE A 29 -4.13 19.05 -3.38
CA ILE A 29 -4.87 19.21 -4.63
C ILE A 29 -6.02 20.21 -4.43
N ASP A 30 -6.78 20.07 -3.35
CA ASP A 30 -7.89 20.97 -3.01
C ASP A 30 -7.41 22.42 -2.79
N ALA A 31 -6.17 22.59 -2.34
CA ALA A 31 -5.55 23.90 -2.12
C ALA A 31 -4.78 24.45 -3.33
N SER A 32 -4.65 23.69 -4.43
CA SER A 32 -3.82 24.07 -5.58
C SER A 32 -4.44 25.23 -6.37
N VAL A 33 -3.61 26.19 -6.79
CA VAL A 33 -4.06 27.42 -7.48
C VAL A 33 -3.59 27.50 -8.93
N THR A 34 -2.70 26.62 -9.36
CA THR A 34 -2.21 26.55 -10.74
C THR A 34 -2.45 25.18 -11.35
N GLU A 35 -2.71 25.15 -12.65
CA GLU A 35 -2.91 23.90 -13.41
C GLU A 35 -1.67 23.00 -13.37
N ASN A 36 -0.46 23.60 -13.41
CA ASN A 36 0.78 22.84 -13.35
C ASN A 36 0.98 22.17 -11.99
N ASP A 37 0.69 22.86 -10.89
CA ASP A 37 0.80 22.29 -9.54
C ASP A 37 -0.22 21.15 -9.36
N LEU A 38 -1.46 21.37 -9.82
CA LEU A 38 -2.50 20.34 -9.83
C LEU A 38 -2.06 19.11 -10.62
N HIS A 39 -1.53 19.28 -11.82
CA HIS A 39 -1.03 18.18 -12.65
C HIS A 39 0.06 17.38 -11.95
N GLN A 40 1.04 18.04 -11.33
CA GLN A 40 2.12 17.37 -10.60
C GLN A 40 1.62 16.63 -9.36
N LEU A 41 0.66 17.19 -8.63
CA LEU A 41 0.07 16.54 -7.47
C LEU A 41 -0.76 15.30 -7.86
N LEU A 42 -1.50 15.38 -8.97
CA LEU A 42 -2.25 14.23 -9.51
C LEU A 42 -1.31 13.08 -9.91
N LEU A 43 -0.19 13.38 -10.59
CA LEU A 43 0.82 12.38 -10.92
C LEU A 43 1.39 11.71 -9.66
N LYS A 44 1.73 12.49 -8.63
CA LYS A 44 2.21 11.95 -7.35
C LYS A 44 1.19 11.07 -6.66
N ALA A 45 -0.09 11.45 -6.68
CA ALA A 45 -1.16 10.66 -6.11
C ALA A 45 -1.31 9.32 -6.85
N LEU A 46 -1.24 9.33 -8.19
CA LEU A 46 -1.28 8.12 -9.01
C LEU A 46 -0.12 7.18 -8.70
N ASP A 47 1.12 7.68 -8.70
CA ASP A 47 2.32 6.87 -8.38
C ASP A 47 2.17 6.16 -7.01
N ARG A 48 1.63 6.85 -6.02
CA ARG A 48 1.42 6.29 -4.68
C ARG A 48 0.30 5.26 -4.64
N ILE A 49 -0.78 5.46 -5.39
CA ILE A 49 -1.86 4.48 -5.54
C ILE A 49 -1.35 3.20 -6.23
N GLU A 50 -0.47 3.31 -7.22
CA GLU A 50 0.17 2.16 -7.85
C GLU A 50 1.00 1.36 -6.85
N VAL A 51 1.78 2.03 -5.99
CA VAL A 51 2.53 1.39 -4.90
C VAL A 51 1.58 0.68 -3.93
N ILE A 52 0.47 1.32 -3.54
CA ILE A 52 -0.54 0.71 -2.66
C ILE A 52 -1.14 -0.54 -3.30
N GLN A 53 -1.49 -0.51 -4.60
CA GLN A 53 -2.00 -1.69 -5.30
C GLN A 53 -1.00 -2.85 -5.28
N LYS A 54 0.27 -2.56 -5.56
CA LYS A 54 1.34 -3.55 -5.54
C LYS A 54 1.48 -4.19 -4.15
N LEU A 55 1.60 -3.38 -3.11
CA LEU A 55 1.74 -3.85 -1.72
C LEU A 55 0.50 -4.62 -1.26
N SER A 56 -0.69 -4.20 -1.66
CA SER A 56 -1.95 -4.92 -1.36
C SER A 56 -1.96 -6.31 -1.99
N ASN A 57 -1.45 -6.44 -3.21
CA ASN A 57 -1.31 -7.73 -3.86
C ASN A 57 -0.24 -8.61 -3.17
N GLU A 58 0.89 -8.04 -2.76
CA GLU A 58 1.91 -8.75 -1.99
C GLU A 58 1.37 -9.25 -0.64
N MET A 59 0.61 -8.41 0.08
CA MET A 59 -0.11 -8.78 1.31
C MET A 59 -1.05 -9.96 1.06
N LEU A 60 -1.87 -9.89 0.00
CA LEU A 60 -2.80 -10.97 -0.35
C LEU A 60 -2.06 -12.29 -0.62
N VAL A 61 -0.96 -12.25 -1.37
CA VAL A 61 -0.13 -13.42 -1.64
C VAL A 61 0.47 -13.98 -0.34
N ALA A 62 0.97 -13.13 0.54
CA ALA A 62 1.54 -13.55 1.81
C ALA A 62 0.49 -14.21 2.72
N LEU A 63 -0.73 -13.66 2.79
CA LEU A 63 -1.84 -14.22 3.55
C LEU A 63 -2.32 -15.56 2.97
N ARG A 64 -2.42 -15.69 1.64
CA ARG A 64 -2.74 -16.98 0.99
C ARG A 64 -1.73 -18.07 1.36
N LYS A 65 -0.43 -17.75 1.33
CA LYS A 65 0.63 -18.66 1.77
C LYS A 65 0.52 -19.05 3.26
N CYS A 66 -0.12 -18.24 4.08
CA CYS A 66 -0.42 -18.61 5.47
C CYS A 66 -1.56 -19.63 5.54
N PHE A 67 -2.62 -19.47 4.74
CA PHE A 67 -3.71 -20.43 4.63
C PHE A 67 -3.26 -21.79 4.08
N ASP A 68 -2.46 -21.81 3.01
CA ASP A 68 -1.95 -23.04 2.41
C ASP A 68 -1.21 -23.90 3.46
N LYS A 69 -0.38 -23.25 4.29
CA LYS A 69 0.32 -23.90 5.39
C LYS A 69 -0.58 -24.43 6.50
N ILE A 70 -1.72 -23.80 6.75
CA ILE A 70 -2.70 -24.30 7.73
C ILE A 70 -3.38 -25.56 7.16
N GLY A 71 -3.60 -25.62 5.85
CA GLY A 71 -4.11 -26.81 5.16
C GLY A 71 -3.15 -27.99 5.25
N GLU A 72 -1.85 -27.76 5.02
CA GLU A 72 -0.79 -28.78 5.10
C GLU A 72 -0.59 -29.38 6.50
N VAL A 73 -0.97 -28.65 7.57
CA VAL A 73 -0.83 -29.15 8.96
C VAL A 73 -2.00 -30.05 9.38
N LYS A 74 -3.06 -30.13 8.57
CA LYS A 74 -4.25 -30.95 8.85
C LYS A 74 -4.23 -32.33 8.16
N GLU A 75 -3.21 -32.63 7.36
CA GLU A 75 -2.92 -33.96 6.81
C GLU A 75 -1.73 -34.60 7.53
#